data_AF-A0A7S2Q962-F1
#
_entry.id   AF-A0A7S2Q962-F1
#
_cell.length_a   1.000
_cell.length_b   1.000
_cell.length_c   1.000
_cell.angle_alpha   90.00
_cell.angle_beta   90.00
_cell.angle_gamma   90.00
#
_symmetry.space_group_name_H-M   'P 1'
#
loop_
_entity.id
_entity.type
_entity.pdbx_description
1 polymer ?
#
loop_
_entity_poly.entity_id
_entity_poly.type
_entity_poly.pdbx_seq_one_letter_code
_entity_poly.pdbx_strand_id
1 'polypeptide(L)'
;MSAASYDRSVDAGAEDNGWFDVFFEVENDETLAFQLAAQLRREHWLDRAARGVDIQALLLNPEANFYCLLEVTFEFNYDGRVEKNVKVRVFPITKTFAPMDYIPECIWVGLLFVLFVQEMFQIGFMCYQRQLGSYVSDFWNVVDWVSICLGGGITLYWLTIVSHTVALTNSVVQLPTAPLPAGLSIEEYRRDWVAVLDQGFGTYNVRAWYLFMLFVYATVITARFLKGCVGQEKLCMIQFAVTGSFHFVFHFQIVFGVCFINFVTGGHVLFGPQLEEWSTVAKAASTTVQMLLGTFDFDRMYETLPYSAMVWLFLFLLTMVFLLMNILTAILIDRFTTLRNILGPTDSIWRDMKDGFRDFMWRCEWRVEQFRDGAYTDVFSNPYADMIEGMAEKAKISEDMDQMSQRSVLGFRLARSQQDVRSLHGLAADNDEKEDPGLTAVTSLELRKIGCDPFTAEHLIEECDEMTTRKAPYVDAMMNRKVEQVRSMIKLLREHREKLTNFCDSIESGVQEEQSTMLQDFENLEISLHDTVAGLAGV
;
A
#
# COMPACT_ATOMS: atom_id res chain seq x y z
N MET A 1 -2.00 -47.09 -61.73
CA MET A 1 -3.28 -47.43 -61.04
C MET A 1 -3.04 -47.15 -59.57
N SER A 2 -3.56 -46.13 -58.90
CA SER A 2 -4.49 -45.05 -59.21
C SER A 2 -3.84 -43.77 -58.67
N ALA A 3 -3.55 -42.81 -59.55
CA ALA A 3 -3.16 -41.47 -59.12
C ALA A 3 -4.47 -40.78 -58.67
N ALA A 4 -4.72 -40.78 -57.36
CA ALA A 4 -5.75 -39.93 -56.79
C ALA A 4 -5.27 -38.49 -56.96
N SER A 5 -5.93 -37.78 -57.87
CA SER A 5 -5.92 -36.32 -57.95
C SER A 5 -6.14 -35.76 -56.55
N TYR A 6 -5.15 -35.02 -56.05
CA TYR A 6 -5.30 -34.12 -54.91
C TYR A 6 -6.23 -33.01 -55.40
N ASP A 7 -7.53 -33.26 -55.28
CA ASP A 7 -8.58 -32.40 -55.79
C ASP A 7 -8.72 -31.18 -54.89
N ARG A 8 -9.08 -30.06 -55.50
CA ARG A 8 -9.15 -28.74 -54.88
C ARG A 8 -10.21 -28.71 -53.77
N SER A 9 -9.78 -28.53 -52.54
CA SER A 9 -10.46 -27.70 -51.54
C SER A 9 -9.41 -26.87 -50.79
N VAL A 10 -9.02 -25.76 -51.41
CA VAL A 10 -8.54 -24.60 -50.63
C VAL A 10 -9.80 -24.10 -49.94
N ASP A 11 -9.96 -24.45 -48.68
CA ASP A 11 -11.16 -24.17 -47.92
C ASP A 11 -11.44 -22.65 -47.87
N ALA A 12 -12.57 -22.29 -48.47
CA ALA A 12 -13.23 -20.98 -48.40
C ALA A 12 -13.85 -20.71 -47.00
N GLY A 13 -13.22 -21.21 -45.94
CA GLY A 13 -13.60 -20.97 -44.54
C GLY A 13 -12.73 -19.93 -43.82
N ALA A 14 -11.60 -19.54 -44.42
CA ALA A 14 -10.64 -18.58 -43.85
C ALA A 14 -10.70 -17.17 -44.50
N GLU A 15 -11.63 -16.93 -45.42
CA GLU A 15 -11.72 -15.69 -46.20
C GLU A 15 -12.03 -14.44 -45.35
N ASP A 16 -12.62 -14.58 -44.16
CA ASP A 16 -13.03 -13.41 -43.36
C ASP A 16 -11.89 -12.70 -42.61
N ASN A 17 -10.72 -13.32 -42.41
CA ASN A 17 -9.60 -12.72 -41.66
C ASN A 17 -8.26 -12.61 -42.44
N GLY A 18 -8.20 -13.04 -43.70
CA GLY A 18 -6.99 -12.93 -44.53
C GLY A 18 -5.85 -13.87 -44.15
N TRP A 19 -6.14 -14.97 -43.46
CA TRP A 19 -5.20 -16.05 -43.15
C TRP A 19 -5.44 -17.24 -44.08
N PHE A 20 -4.36 -17.94 -44.44
CA PHE A 20 -4.43 -19.14 -45.28
C PHE A 20 -3.65 -20.25 -44.60
N ASP A 21 -4.30 -21.37 -44.31
CA ASP A 21 -3.70 -22.46 -43.54
C ASP A 21 -3.23 -23.60 -44.45
N VAL A 22 -2.07 -24.16 -44.11
CA VAL A 22 -1.51 -25.36 -44.75
C VAL A 22 -1.04 -26.31 -43.65
N PHE A 23 -1.49 -27.56 -43.72
CA PHE A 23 -1.17 -28.58 -42.72
C PHE A 23 -0.04 -29.49 -43.18
N PHE A 24 0.98 -29.64 -42.34
CA PHE A 24 2.02 -30.65 -42.48
C PHE A 24 1.74 -31.77 -41.48
N GLU A 25 1.26 -32.90 -41.98
CA GLU A 25 0.92 -34.06 -41.17
C GLU A 25 2.18 -34.77 -40.69
N VAL A 26 2.38 -34.85 -39.36
CA VAL A 26 3.60 -35.39 -38.73
C VAL A 26 3.76 -36.90 -38.95
N GLU A 27 2.66 -37.61 -39.17
CA GLU A 27 2.64 -39.06 -39.35
C GLU A 27 2.93 -39.49 -40.81
N ASN A 28 2.95 -38.55 -41.75
CA ASN A 28 3.27 -38.82 -43.15
C ASN A 28 4.79 -38.84 -43.39
N ASP A 29 5.19 -39.57 -44.44
CA ASP A 29 6.60 -39.66 -44.82
C ASP A 29 7.18 -38.28 -45.20
N GLU A 30 8.45 -38.05 -44.86
CA GLU A 30 9.17 -36.80 -45.08
C GLU A 30 9.13 -36.38 -46.57
N THR A 31 9.12 -37.37 -47.46
CA THR A 31 9.04 -37.16 -48.91
C THR A 31 7.75 -36.46 -49.34
N LEU A 32 6.61 -36.73 -48.68
CA LEU A 32 5.33 -36.10 -48.97
C LEU A 32 5.30 -34.65 -48.50
N ALA A 33 5.88 -34.36 -47.33
CA ALA A 33 6.01 -33.00 -46.82
C ALA A 33 6.85 -32.13 -47.77
N PHE A 34 7.98 -32.64 -48.29
CA PHE A 34 8.77 -31.91 -49.28
C PHE A 34 8.06 -31.74 -50.62
N GLN A 35 7.28 -32.73 -51.06
CA GLN A 35 6.48 -32.60 -52.27
C GLN A 35 5.40 -31.51 -52.14
N LEU A 36 4.73 -31.43 -50.99
CA LEU A 36 3.76 -30.38 -50.68
C LEU A 36 4.44 -29.01 -50.65
N ALA A 37 5.58 -28.88 -49.97
CA ALA A 37 6.35 -27.63 -49.95
C ALA A 37 6.79 -27.20 -51.36
N ALA A 38 7.21 -28.15 -52.21
CA ALA A 38 7.55 -27.88 -53.60
C ALA A 38 6.33 -27.50 -54.46
N GLN A 39 5.15 -28.01 -54.14
CA GLN A 39 3.89 -27.60 -54.78
C GLN A 39 3.52 -26.17 -54.38
N LEU A 40 3.51 -25.83 -53.09
CA LEU A 40 3.21 -24.47 -52.61
C LEU A 40 4.15 -23.43 -53.22
N ARG A 41 5.44 -23.79 -53.38
CA ARG A 41 6.42 -22.95 -54.06
C ARG A 41 6.12 -22.77 -55.55
N ARG A 42 5.68 -23.81 -56.26
CA ARG A 42 5.29 -23.74 -57.68
C ARG A 42 4.02 -22.93 -57.88
N GLU A 43 3.10 -22.98 -56.92
CA GLU A 43 1.81 -22.27 -56.97
C GLU A 43 1.91 -20.81 -56.49
N HIS A 44 3.09 -20.34 -56.12
CA HIS A 44 3.29 -18.99 -55.56
C HIS A 44 2.39 -18.70 -54.36
N TRP A 45 2.17 -19.70 -53.51
CA TRP A 45 1.34 -19.57 -52.31
C TRP A 45 1.81 -18.44 -51.39
N LEU A 46 3.13 -18.23 -51.33
CA LEU A 46 3.73 -17.04 -50.73
C LEU A 46 4.02 -16.01 -51.83
N ASP A 47 3.28 -14.91 -51.81
CA ASP A 47 3.40 -13.84 -52.79
C ASP A 47 3.93 -12.52 -52.15
N ARG A 48 3.93 -11.43 -52.93
CA ARG A 48 4.37 -10.11 -52.45
C ARG A 48 3.35 -9.43 -51.54
N ALA A 49 2.12 -9.93 -51.46
CA ALA A 49 1.07 -9.38 -50.61
C ALA A 49 1.11 -9.99 -49.20
N ALA A 50 1.77 -11.14 -49.03
CA ALA A 50 1.98 -11.76 -47.73
C ALA A 50 2.70 -10.81 -46.75
N ARG A 51 2.09 -10.60 -45.58
CA ARG A 51 2.66 -9.81 -44.49
C ARG A 51 3.52 -10.63 -43.54
N GLY A 52 3.29 -11.94 -43.48
CA GLY A 52 4.08 -12.84 -42.67
C GLY A 52 3.66 -14.30 -42.84
N VAL A 53 4.42 -15.19 -42.21
CA VAL A 53 4.14 -16.63 -42.12
C VAL A 53 4.32 -17.07 -40.70
N ASP A 54 3.31 -17.74 -40.15
CA ASP A 54 3.37 -18.38 -38.85
C ASP A 54 3.45 -19.89 -39.01
N ILE A 55 4.45 -20.50 -38.37
CA ILE A 55 4.59 -21.95 -38.26
C ILE A 55 4.32 -22.31 -36.81
N GLN A 56 3.25 -23.06 -36.58
CA GLN A 56 2.81 -23.46 -35.26
C GLN A 56 2.86 -24.97 -35.11
N ALA A 57 3.32 -25.45 -33.95
CA ALA A 57 3.32 -26.88 -33.63
C ALA A 57 3.10 -27.10 -32.13
N LEU A 58 2.32 -28.12 -31.78
CA LEU A 58 2.16 -28.62 -30.42
C LEU A 58 2.95 -29.91 -30.26
N LEU A 59 3.96 -29.89 -29.41
CA LEU A 59 4.84 -31.00 -29.12
C LEU A 59 4.59 -31.48 -27.69
N LEU A 60 4.73 -32.79 -27.47
CA LEU A 60 4.56 -33.42 -26.17
C LEU A 60 5.88 -34.05 -25.72
N ASN A 61 6.34 -33.70 -24.53
CA ASN A 61 7.43 -34.41 -23.84
C ASN A 61 6.83 -35.29 -22.73
N PRO A 62 6.70 -36.62 -22.95
CA PRO A 62 6.07 -37.52 -21.99
C PRO A 62 6.91 -37.72 -20.72
N GLU A 63 8.24 -37.76 -20.84
CA GLU A 63 9.14 -37.96 -19.69
C GLU A 63 9.05 -36.80 -18.70
N ALA A 64 9.00 -35.57 -19.23
CA ALA A 64 8.90 -34.38 -18.42
C ALA A 64 7.44 -34.02 -18.04
N ASN A 65 6.44 -34.59 -18.73
CA ASN A 65 5.02 -34.24 -18.65
C ASN A 65 4.72 -32.76 -18.95
N PHE A 66 5.27 -32.23 -20.03
CA PHE A 66 4.98 -30.87 -20.51
C PHE A 66 4.56 -30.86 -21.98
N TYR A 67 3.59 -30.00 -22.30
CA TYR A 67 3.32 -29.54 -23.65
C TYR A 67 4.27 -28.40 -24.01
N CYS A 68 4.69 -28.39 -25.27
CA CYS A 68 5.56 -27.39 -25.86
C CYS A 68 4.91 -26.86 -27.13
N LEU A 69 4.45 -25.61 -27.09
CA LEU A 69 3.94 -24.88 -28.24
C LEU A 69 5.11 -24.14 -28.89
N LEU A 70 5.43 -24.52 -30.11
CA LEU A 70 6.36 -23.84 -30.98
C LEU A 70 5.58 -22.88 -31.88
N GLU A 71 6.00 -21.62 -31.90
CA GLU A 71 5.48 -20.59 -32.79
C GLU A 71 6.69 -19.90 -33.44
N VAL A 72 6.85 -20.08 -34.75
CA VAL A 72 7.87 -19.42 -35.55
C VAL A 72 7.18 -18.45 -36.50
N THR A 73 7.34 -17.16 -36.23
CA THR A 73 6.74 -16.08 -37.00
C THR A 73 7.81 -15.44 -37.87
N PHE A 74 7.53 -15.35 -39.17
CA PHE A 74 8.31 -14.58 -40.13
C PHE A 74 7.49 -13.35 -40.54
N GLU A 75 7.90 -12.15 -40.15
CA GLU A 75 7.23 -10.90 -40.53
C GLU A 75 7.96 -10.29 -41.73
N PHE A 76 7.21 -9.96 -42.78
CA PHE A 76 7.71 -9.28 -43.98
C PHE A 76 7.40 -7.79 -43.87
N ASN A 77 8.42 -7.01 -43.56
CA ASN A 77 8.28 -5.56 -43.49
C ASN A 77 8.22 -4.95 -44.90
N TYR A 78 7.60 -3.77 -45.01
CA TYR A 78 7.48 -3.04 -46.28
C TYR A 78 8.84 -2.62 -46.88
N ASP A 79 9.91 -2.61 -46.08
CA ASP A 79 11.29 -2.36 -46.51
C ASP A 79 11.98 -3.59 -47.13
N GLY A 80 11.30 -4.75 -47.14
CA GLY A 80 11.83 -6.02 -47.64
C GLY A 80 12.65 -6.80 -46.61
N ARG A 81 12.74 -6.34 -45.36
CA ARG A 81 13.36 -7.08 -44.27
C ARG A 81 12.43 -8.20 -43.81
N VAL A 82 13.03 -9.36 -43.54
CA VAL A 82 12.33 -10.50 -42.93
C VAL A 82 12.76 -10.61 -41.46
N GLU A 83 11.83 -10.34 -40.55
CA GLU A 83 12.06 -10.52 -39.12
C GLU A 83 11.60 -11.91 -38.70
N LYS A 84 12.48 -12.65 -38.03
CA LYS A 84 12.19 -13.99 -37.52
C LYS A 84 12.02 -13.93 -36.01
N ASN A 85 10.87 -14.36 -35.52
CA ASN A 85 10.59 -14.52 -34.10
C ASN A 85 10.31 -15.99 -33.78
N VAL A 86 11.04 -16.57 -32.83
CA VAL A 86 10.84 -17.95 -32.38
C VAL A 86 10.40 -17.92 -30.94
N LYS A 87 9.16 -18.33 -30.69
CA LYS A 87 8.60 -18.46 -29.34
C LYS A 87 8.37 -19.92 -29.03
N VAL A 88 8.96 -20.37 -27.94
CA VAL A 88 8.76 -21.71 -27.39
C VAL A 88 8.06 -21.56 -26.06
N ARG A 89 6.80 -21.99 -25.98
CA ARG A 89 5.95 -21.83 -24.81
C ARG A 89 5.68 -23.20 -24.21
N VAL A 90 6.00 -23.37 -22.94
CA VAL A 90 5.93 -24.68 -22.27
C VAL A 90 4.93 -24.61 -21.11
N PHE A 91 4.07 -25.63 -20.98
CA PHE A 91 3.17 -25.76 -19.84
C PHE A 91 2.98 -27.24 -19.44
N PRO A 92 2.91 -27.55 -18.13
CA PRO A 92 2.77 -28.93 -17.66
C PRO A 92 1.40 -29.49 -18.00
N ILE A 93 1.40 -30.78 -18.31
CA ILE A 93 0.21 -31.62 -18.34
C ILE A 93 -0.27 -31.76 -16.90
N THR A 94 -1.59 -31.75 -16.66
CA THR A 94 -2.15 -31.96 -15.32
C THR A 94 -1.58 -33.24 -14.72
N LYS A 95 -0.71 -33.11 -13.72
CA LYS A 95 -0.16 -34.25 -12.99
C LYS A 95 -1.24 -34.83 -12.08
N THR A 96 -1.25 -36.14 -11.92
CA THR A 96 -1.80 -36.75 -10.71
C THR A 96 -0.91 -36.33 -9.54
N PHE A 97 -1.30 -35.25 -8.85
CA PHE A 97 -0.60 -34.76 -7.67
C PHE A 97 -0.59 -35.81 -6.57
N ALA A 98 0.51 -35.90 -5.82
CA ALA A 98 0.53 -36.71 -4.63
C ALA A 98 -0.40 -36.07 -3.57
N PRO A 99 -1.03 -36.85 -2.67
CA PRO A 99 -1.87 -36.29 -1.61
C PRO A 99 -1.18 -35.21 -0.77
N MET A 100 0.15 -35.27 -0.65
CA MET A 100 0.95 -34.30 0.10
C MET A 100 1.01 -32.92 -0.58
N ASP A 101 0.87 -32.83 -1.90
CA ASP A 101 0.94 -31.57 -2.65
C ASP A 101 -0.29 -30.69 -2.41
N TYR A 102 -1.42 -31.27 -2.02
CA TYR A 102 -2.65 -30.54 -1.70
C TYR A 102 -2.67 -29.94 -0.29
N ILE A 103 -1.79 -30.39 0.62
CA ILE A 103 -1.81 -29.92 2.02
C ILE A 103 -1.57 -28.40 2.12
N PRO A 104 -0.55 -27.82 1.46
CA PRO A 104 -0.33 -26.37 1.50
C PRO A 104 -1.48 -25.57 0.89
N GLU A 105 -2.11 -26.08 -0.17
CA GLU A 105 -3.26 -25.43 -0.83
C GLU A 105 -4.48 -25.41 0.10
N CYS A 106 -4.78 -26.54 0.76
CA CYS A 106 -5.85 -26.64 1.74
C CYS A 106 -5.62 -25.72 2.94
N ILE A 107 -4.38 -25.65 3.46
CA ILE A 107 -4.02 -24.72 4.55
C ILE A 107 -4.24 -23.28 4.09
N TRP A 108 -3.78 -22.92 2.90
CA TRP A 108 -3.90 -21.56 2.37
C TRP A 108 -5.37 -21.16 2.16
N VAL A 109 -6.21 -22.03 1.59
CA VAL A 109 -7.66 -21.79 1.49
C VAL A 109 -8.30 -21.67 2.87
N GLY A 110 -7.88 -22.50 3.84
CA GLY A 110 -8.34 -22.42 5.22
C GLY A 110 -7.98 -21.08 5.88
N LEU A 111 -6.76 -20.59 5.68
CA LEU A 111 -6.34 -19.28 6.17
C LEU A 111 -7.15 -18.14 5.52
N LEU A 112 -7.40 -18.22 4.21
CA LEU A 112 -8.24 -17.24 3.52
C LEU A 112 -9.68 -17.23 4.05
N PHE A 113 -10.23 -18.40 4.36
CA PHE A 113 -11.55 -18.51 4.97
C PHE A 113 -11.60 -17.91 6.38
N VAL A 114 -10.59 -18.17 7.21
CA VAL A 114 -10.47 -17.55 8.54
C VAL A 114 -10.40 -16.02 8.42
N LEU A 115 -9.61 -15.50 7.47
CA LEU A 115 -9.55 -14.05 7.21
C LEU A 115 -10.89 -13.48 6.78
N PHE A 116 -11.61 -14.15 5.89
CA PHE A 116 -12.95 -13.74 5.47
C PHE A 116 -13.93 -13.68 6.65
N VAL A 117 -13.91 -14.69 7.53
CA VAL A 117 -14.75 -14.71 8.73
C VAL A 117 -14.40 -13.55 9.68
N GLN A 118 -13.11 -13.27 9.90
CA GLN A 118 -12.65 -12.16 10.73
C GLN A 118 -13.15 -10.80 10.21
N GLU A 119 -12.99 -10.52 8.92
CA GLU A 119 -13.45 -9.26 8.31
C GLU A 119 -14.98 -9.14 8.32
N MET A 120 -15.69 -10.25 8.10
CA MET A 120 -17.16 -10.27 8.19
C MET A 120 -17.66 -9.94 9.61
N PHE A 121 -17.01 -10.46 10.65
CA PHE A 121 -17.31 -10.10 12.03
C PHE A 121 -17.03 -8.62 12.31
N GLN A 122 -15.91 -8.09 11.80
CA GLN A 122 -15.53 -6.69 11.99
C GLN A 122 -16.54 -5.74 11.31
N ILE A 123 -16.99 -6.06 10.09
CA ILE A 123 -18.07 -5.33 9.44
C ILE A 123 -19.36 -5.44 10.25
N GLY A 124 -19.71 -6.62 10.75
CA GLY A 124 -20.91 -6.82 11.57
C GLY A 124 -20.93 -5.94 12.82
N PHE A 125 -19.80 -5.85 13.52
CA PHE A 125 -19.63 -4.99 14.69
C PHE A 125 -19.70 -3.49 14.33
N MET A 126 -19.03 -3.07 13.26
CA MET A 126 -19.06 -1.67 12.81
C MET A 126 -20.43 -1.25 12.23
N CYS A 127 -21.16 -2.18 11.61
CA CYS A 127 -22.57 -2.01 11.22
C CYS A 127 -23.44 -1.74 12.44
N TYR A 128 -23.27 -2.52 13.50
CA TYR A 128 -23.99 -2.35 14.76
C TYR A 128 -23.74 -0.96 15.37
N GLN A 129 -22.49 -0.48 15.31
CA GLN A 129 -22.11 0.86 15.78
C GLN A 129 -22.43 2.00 14.81
N ARG A 130 -23.00 1.73 13.62
CA ARG A 130 -23.31 2.72 12.55
C ARG A 130 -22.10 3.52 12.03
N GLN A 131 -20.88 3.01 12.18
CA GLN A 131 -19.64 3.69 11.77
C GLN A 131 -19.03 3.13 10.46
N LEU A 132 -19.86 2.64 9.54
CA LEU A 132 -19.39 1.98 8.31
C LEU A 132 -18.51 2.88 7.42
N GLY A 133 -18.81 4.18 7.37
CA GLY A 133 -18.06 5.14 6.55
C GLY A 133 -16.60 5.28 6.97
N SER A 134 -16.33 5.22 8.28
CA SER A 134 -14.95 5.26 8.82
C SER A 134 -14.19 3.99 8.47
N TYR A 135 -14.87 2.83 8.50
CA TYR A 135 -14.28 1.54 8.15
C TYR A 135 -13.88 1.45 6.67
N VAL A 136 -14.76 1.87 5.75
CA VAL A 136 -14.49 1.83 4.29
C VAL A 136 -13.46 2.87 3.86
N SER A 137 -13.37 4.00 4.57
CA SER A 137 -12.37 5.02 4.29
C SER A 137 -10.95 4.63 4.75
N ASP A 138 -10.80 3.59 5.56
CA ASP A 138 -9.49 3.13 6.01
C ASP A 138 -8.80 2.29 4.92
N PHE A 139 -7.61 2.74 4.51
CA PHE A 139 -6.81 2.13 3.45
C PHE A 139 -6.53 0.65 3.71
N TRP A 140 -6.27 0.29 4.97
CA TRP A 140 -5.88 -1.07 5.32
C TRP A 140 -7.02 -2.07 5.19
N ASN A 141 -8.25 -1.67 5.52
CA ASN A 141 -9.42 -2.53 5.35
C ASN A 141 -9.67 -2.81 3.86
N VAL A 142 -9.45 -1.81 2.99
CA VAL A 142 -9.51 -2.01 1.53
C VAL A 142 -8.49 -3.04 1.06
N VAL A 143 -7.24 -2.97 1.56
CA VAL A 143 -6.19 -3.96 1.25
C VAL A 143 -6.60 -5.37 1.68
N ASP A 144 -7.26 -5.50 2.84
CA ASP A 144 -7.72 -6.79 3.35
C ASP A 144 -8.81 -7.39 2.47
N TRP A 145 -9.82 -6.60 2.07
CA TRP A 145 -10.84 -7.05 1.12
C TRP A 145 -10.27 -7.40 -0.25
N VAL A 146 -9.34 -6.59 -0.77
CA VAL A 146 -8.64 -6.88 -2.03
C VAL A 146 -7.89 -8.20 -1.94
N SER A 147 -7.24 -8.50 -0.81
CA SER A 147 -6.55 -9.77 -0.61
C SER A 147 -7.50 -10.97 -0.62
N ILE A 148 -8.67 -10.86 0.02
CA ILE A 148 -9.69 -11.92 0.05
C ILE A 148 -10.28 -12.13 -1.35
N CYS A 149 -10.66 -11.05 -2.04
CA CYS A 149 -11.23 -11.12 -3.39
C CYS A 149 -10.24 -11.70 -4.39
N LEU A 150 -8.98 -11.26 -4.37
CA LEU A 150 -7.94 -11.79 -5.25
C LEU A 150 -7.65 -13.25 -4.95
N GLY A 151 -7.54 -13.65 -3.67
CA GLY A 151 -7.31 -15.04 -3.32
C GLY A 151 -8.45 -15.96 -3.76
N GLY A 152 -9.71 -15.56 -3.54
CA GLY A 152 -10.86 -16.30 -4.06
C GLY A 152 -10.88 -16.37 -5.60
N GLY A 153 -10.53 -15.26 -6.26
CA GLY A 153 -10.37 -15.20 -7.72
C GLY A 153 -9.30 -16.17 -8.22
N ILE A 154 -8.15 -16.24 -7.57
CA ILE A 154 -7.05 -17.17 -7.90
C ILE A 154 -7.50 -18.62 -7.78
N THR A 155 -8.26 -18.98 -6.75
CA THR A 155 -8.82 -20.34 -6.60
C THR A 155 -9.76 -20.69 -7.76
N LEU A 156 -10.68 -19.79 -8.13
CA LEU A 156 -11.57 -20.00 -9.27
C LEU A 156 -10.79 -20.11 -10.58
N TYR A 157 -9.78 -19.27 -10.75
CA TYR A 157 -8.96 -19.26 -11.95
C TYR A 157 -8.10 -20.53 -12.07
N TRP A 158 -7.58 -21.05 -10.95
CA TRP A 158 -6.90 -22.34 -10.92
C TRP A 158 -7.82 -23.49 -11.37
N LEU A 159 -9.08 -23.52 -10.90
CA LEU A 159 -10.07 -24.51 -11.34
C LEU A 159 -10.31 -24.45 -12.85
N THR A 160 -10.36 -23.24 -13.44
CA THR A 160 -10.48 -23.08 -14.90
C THR A 160 -9.24 -23.60 -15.63
N ILE A 161 -8.03 -23.38 -15.11
CA ILE A 161 -6.81 -23.92 -15.73
C ILE A 161 -6.83 -25.45 -15.73
N VAL A 162 -7.23 -26.06 -14.62
CA VAL A 162 -7.35 -27.52 -14.52
C VAL A 162 -8.37 -28.04 -15.53
N SER A 163 -9.55 -27.41 -15.63
CA SER A 163 -10.58 -27.83 -16.59
C SER A 163 -10.12 -27.66 -18.04
N HIS A 164 -9.47 -26.55 -18.40
CA HIS A 164 -8.91 -26.33 -19.74
C HIS A 164 -7.81 -27.33 -20.09
N THR A 165 -6.93 -27.65 -19.14
CA THR A 165 -5.82 -28.60 -19.37
C THR A 165 -6.34 -30.03 -19.51
N VAL A 166 -7.37 -30.42 -18.73
CA VAL A 166 -8.05 -31.71 -18.87
C VAL A 166 -8.80 -31.80 -20.20
N ALA A 167 -9.50 -30.73 -20.60
CA ALA A 167 -10.19 -30.67 -21.89
C ALA A 167 -9.20 -30.84 -23.05
N LEU A 168 -8.08 -30.11 -23.03
CA LEU A 168 -7.02 -30.24 -24.03
C LEU A 168 -6.46 -31.66 -24.07
N THR A 169 -6.20 -32.26 -22.91
CA THR A 169 -5.66 -33.64 -22.84
C THR A 169 -6.64 -34.64 -23.44
N ASN A 170 -7.94 -34.51 -23.14
CA ASN A 170 -8.99 -35.37 -23.70
C ASN A 170 -9.11 -35.19 -25.22
N SER A 171 -9.05 -33.95 -25.72
CA SER A 171 -9.08 -33.67 -27.16
C SER A 171 -7.86 -34.26 -27.86
N VAL A 172 -6.66 -34.15 -27.29
CA VAL A 172 -5.43 -34.76 -27.85
C VAL A 172 -5.52 -36.29 -27.87
N VAL A 173 -6.09 -36.92 -26.85
CA VAL A 173 -6.26 -38.39 -26.79
C VAL A 173 -7.31 -38.89 -27.78
N GLN A 174 -8.32 -38.08 -28.10
CA GLN A 174 -9.37 -38.42 -29.05
C GLN A 174 -8.94 -38.29 -30.51
N LEU A 175 -7.82 -37.61 -30.80
CA LEU A 175 -7.32 -37.48 -32.16
C LEU A 175 -6.97 -38.86 -32.73
N PRO A 176 -7.47 -39.21 -33.93
CA PRO A 176 -7.15 -40.48 -34.55
C PRO A 176 -5.67 -40.51 -34.93
N THR A 177 -4.96 -41.54 -34.47
CA THR A 177 -3.58 -41.86 -34.88
C THR A 177 -3.59 -42.56 -36.24
N ALA A 178 -2.65 -42.28 -37.12
CA ALA A 178 -2.55 -42.95 -38.42
C ALA A 178 -2.40 -44.49 -38.27
N PRO A 179 -3.02 -45.28 -39.17
CA PRO A 179 -3.83 -44.87 -40.32
C PRO A 179 -5.27 -44.47 -39.94
N LEU A 180 -5.75 -43.37 -40.57
CA LEU A 180 -7.10 -42.84 -40.38
C LEU A 180 -8.17 -43.93 -40.59
N PRO A 181 -9.18 -44.06 -39.71
CA PRO A 181 -10.27 -45.01 -39.86
C PRO A 181 -11.00 -44.80 -41.20
N ALA A 182 -11.34 -45.89 -41.89
CA ALA A 182 -12.03 -45.85 -43.17
C ALA A 182 -13.42 -45.19 -43.01
N GLY A 183 -13.54 -43.90 -43.35
CA GLY A 183 -14.76 -43.12 -43.26
C GLY A 183 -14.60 -41.69 -42.73
N LEU A 184 -13.45 -41.35 -42.12
CA LEU A 184 -13.15 -39.97 -41.70
C LEU A 184 -12.68 -39.13 -42.88
N SER A 185 -13.26 -37.94 -43.05
CA SER A 185 -12.78 -36.98 -44.02
C SER A 185 -11.50 -36.31 -43.52
N ILE A 186 -10.56 -36.04 -44.43
CA ILE A 186 -9.29 -35.35 -44.11
C ILE A 186 -9.57 -33.93 -43.58
N GLU A 187 -10.67 -33.32 -44.03
CA GLU A 187 -11.12 -31.98 -43.63
C GLU A 187 -11.55 -31.94 -42.15
N GLU A 188 -12.30 -32.94 -41.67
CA GLU A 188 -12.67 -33.06 -40.24
C GLU A 188 -11.45 -33.23 -39.34
N TYR A 189 -10.49 -34.07 -39.75
CA TYR A 189 -9.24 -34.28 -39.03
C TYR A 189 -8.41 -32.99 -38.88
N ARG A 190 -8.32 -32.18 -39.94
CA ARG A 190 -7.60 -30.90 -39.93
C ARG A 190 -8.28 -29.89 -39.01
N ARG A 191 -9.62 -29.82 -39.05
CA ARG A 191 -10.40 -28.93 -38.17
C ARG A 191 -10.19 -29.25 -36.70
N ASP A 192 -10.17 -30.53 -36.35
CA ASP A 192 -9.94 -30.97 -34.97
C ASP A 192 -8.51 -30.62 -34.48
N TRP A 193 -7.50 -30.74 -35.36
CA TRP A 193 -6.13 -30.32 -35.06
C TRP A 193 -5.99 -28.81 -34.83
N VAL A 194 -6.64 -27.97 -35.66
CA VAL A 194 -6.68 -26.52 -35.44
C VAL A 194 -7.30 -26.20 -34.09
N ALA A 195 -8.43 -26.84 -33.77
CA ALA A 195 -9.10 -26.63 -32.49
C ALA A 195 -8.19 -27.01 -31.29
N VAL A 196 -7.40 -28.08 -31.41
CA VAL A 196 -6.43 -28.49 -30.37
C VAL A 196 -5.28 -27.48 -30.24
N LEU A 197 -4.75 -26.96 -31.35
CA LEU A 197 -3.73 -25.91 -31.33
C LEU A 197 -4.26 -24.63 -30.66
N ASP A 198 -5.44 -24.17 -31.06
CA ASP A 198 -6.10 -23.00 -30.48
C ASP A 198 -6.36 -23.17 -28.98
N GLN A 199 -6.83 -24.35 -28.56
CA GLN A 199 -6.99 -24.68 -27.14
C GLN A 199 -5.65 -24.69 -26.40
N GLY A 200 -4.58 -25.17 -27.02
CA GLY A 200 -3.23 -25.13 -26.46
C GLY A 200 -2.77 -23.69 -26.21
N PHE A 201 -2.84 -22.83 -27.22
CA PHE A 201 -2.49 -21.41 -27.11
C PHE A 201 -3.39 -20.68 -26.10
N GLY A 202 -4.69 -20.98 -26.11
CA GLY A 202 -5.66 -20.45 -25.13
C GLY A 202 -5.30 -20.84 -23.70
N THR A 203 -4.99 -22.12 -23.46
CA THR A 203 -4.58 -22.63 -22.14
C THR A 203 -3.30 -21.95 -21.66
N TYR A 204 -2.32 -21.74 -22.55
CA TYR A 204 -1.12 -20.98 -22.23
C TYR A 204 -1.42 -19.53 -21.84
N ASN A 205 -2.27 -18.83 -22.60
CA ASN A 205 -2.62 -17.43 -22.32
C ASN A 205 -3.34 -17.28 -20.98
N VAL A 206 -4.31 -18.15 -20.69
CA VAL A 206 -4.99 -18.20 -19.39
C VAL A 206 -3.96 -18.41 -18.28
N ARG A 207 -3.03 -19.35 -18.46
CA ARG A 207 -1.96 -19.60 -17.48
C ARG A 207 -1.02 -18.40 -17.29
N ALA A 208 -0.69 -17.66 -18.35
CA ALA A 208 0.13 -16.45 -18.25
C ALA A 208 -0.55 -15.38 -17.38
N TRP A 209 -1.85 -15.17 -17.58
CA TRP A 209 -2.65 -14.27 -16.72
C TRP A 209 -2.72 -14.74 -15.27
N TYR A 210 -2.82 -16.04 -15.03
CA TYR A 210 -2.78 -16.61 -13.69
C TYR A 210 -1.46 -16.34 -12.96
N LEU A 211 -0.32 -16.52 -13.65
CA LEU A 211 1.00 -16.20 -13.08
C LEU A 211 1.12 -14.72 -12.74
N PHE A 212 0.59 -13.84 -13.60
CA PHE A 212 0.53 -12.41 -13.30
C PHE A 212 -0.34 -12.11 -12.08
N MET A 213 -1.52 -12.73 -11.97
CA MET A 213 -2.39 -12.59 -10.80
C MET A 213 -1.74 -13.10 -9.51
N LEU A 214 -0.99 -14.20 -9.56
CA LEU A 214 -0.20 -14.70 -8.43
C LEU A 214 0.84 -13.69 -7.96
N PHE A 215 1.55 -13.05 -8.90
CA PHE A 215 2.51 -11.99 -8.58
C PHE A 215 1.83 -10.78 -7.93
N VAL A 216 0.69 -10.34 -8.48
CA VAL A 216 -0.11 -9.25 -7.89
C VAL A 216 -0.57 -9.63 -6.48
N TYR A 217 -1.05 -10.85 -6.28
CA TYR A 217 -1.48 -11.33 -4.97
C TYR A 217 -0.33 -11.41 -3.96
N ALA A 218 0.85 -11.90 -4.36
CA ALA A 218 2.05 -11.89 -3.52
C ALA A 218 2.44 -10.45 -3.11
N THR A 219 2.27 -9.49 -4.02
CA THR A 219 2.49 -8.07 -3.73
C THR A 219 1.48 -7.53 -2.71
N VAL A 220 0.20 -7.89 -2.84
CA VAL A 220 -0.86 -7.50 -1.88
C VAL A 220 -0.63 -8.13 -0.51
N ILE A 221 -0.24 -9.40 -0.42
CA ILE A 221 0.13 -10.03 0.86
C ILE A 221 1.31 -9.30 1.50
N THR A 222 2.30 -8.90 0.71
CA THR A 222 3.45 -8.13 1.19
C THR A 222 2.99 -6.76 1.72
N ALA A 223 2.04 -6.11 1.06
CA ALA A 223 1.42 -4.88 1.59
C ALA A 223 0.67 -5.15 2.91
N ARG A 224 -0.07 -6.26 3.02
CA ARG A 224 -0.74 -6.66 4.28
C ARG A 224 0.27 -6.92 5.40
N PHE A 225 1.45 -7.47 5.10
CA PHE A 225 2.52 -7.58 6.09
C PHE A 225 2.95 -6.21 6.65
N LEU A 226 2.95 -5.15 5.85
CA LEU A 226 3.23 -3.79 6.33
C LEU A 226 2.18 -3.29 7.34
N LYS A 227 0.91 -3.73 7.25
CA LYS A 227 -0.10 -3.45 8.29
C LYS A 227 0.34 -4.00 9.65
N GLY A 228 0.93 -5.20 9.67
CA GLY A 228 1.46 -5.82 10.88
C GLY A 228 2.66 -5.06 11.48
N CYS A 229 3.41 -4.32 10.67
CA CYS A 229 4.55 -3.51 11.12
C CYS A 229 4.14 -2.29 11.96
N VAL A 230 2.85 -1.92 12.01
CA VAL A 230 2.31 -0.86 12.89
C VAL A 230 2.50 -1.20 14.37
N GLY A 231 2.67 -2.48 14.72
CA GLY A 231 2.97 -2.95 16.07
C GLY A 231 4.33 -2.50 16.61
N GLN A 232 5.23 -2.01 15.76
CA GLN A 232 6.56 -1.56 16.17
C GLN A 232 6.68 -0.04 16.13
N GLU A 233 7.29 0.56 17.17
CA GLU A 233 7.34 2.02 17.29
C GLU A 233 8.03 2.70 16.08
N LYS A 234 9.21 2.20 15.70
CA LYS A 234 10.01 2.80 14.62
C LYS A 234 9.41 2.64 13.23
N LEU A 235 8.88 1.46 12.91
CA LEU A 235 8.26 1.17 11.62
C LEU A 235 6.92 1.91 11.48
N CYS A 236 6.14 1.97 12.55
CA CYS A 236 4.92 2.75 12.63
C CYS A 236 5.17 4.25 12.38
N MET A 237 6.22 4.83 12.97
CA MET A 237 6.61 6.22 12.69
C MET A 237 6.94 6.46 11.21
N ILE A 238 7.67 5.54 10.58
CA ILE A 238 8.01 5.63 9.13
C ILE A 238 6.73 5.54 8.29
N GLN A 239 5.85 4.60 8.60
CA GLN A 239 4.58 4.41 7.91
C GLN A 239 3.70 5.66 8.02
N PHE A 240 3.59 6.25 9.21
CA PHE A 240 2.88 7.52 9.39
C PHE A 240 3.53 8.69 8.65
N ALA A 241 4.86 8.72 8.53
CA ALA A 241 5.54 9.72 7.72
C ALA A 241 5.21 9.59 6.23
N VAL A 242 5.15 8.37 5.71
CA VAL A 242 4.77 8.09 4.32
C VAL A 242 3.29 8.42 4.11
N THR A 243 2.38 7.93 4.95
CA THR A 243 0.95 8.21 4.82
C THR A 243 0.64 9.70 5.00
N GLY A 244 1.28 10.37 5.97
CA GLY A 244 1.12 11.80 6.20
C GLY A 244 1.72 12.68 5.10
N SER A 245 2.71 12.18 4.35
CA SER A 245 3.29 12.87 3.18
C SER A 245 2.53 12.59 1.87
N PHE A 246 1.61 11.62 1.86
CA PHE A 246 0.92 11.17 0.65
C PHE A 246 0.29 12.31 -0.15
N HIS A 247 -0.42 13.23 0.51
CA HIS A 247 -1.05 14.37 -0.18
C HIS A 247 -0.03 15.27 -0.88
N PHE A 248 1.12 15.55 -0.25
CA PHE A 248 2.19 16.36 -0.85
C PHE A 248 2.87 15.63 -2.01
N VAL A 249 3.15 14.33 -1.82
CA VAL A 249 3.73 13.48 -2.86
C VAL A 249 2.79 13.37 -4.05
N PHE A 250 1.48 13.26 -3.82
CA PHE A 250 0.47 13.17 -4.89
C PHE A 250 0.44 14.43 -5.76
N HIS A 251 0.37 15.62 -5.15
CA HIS A 251 0.43 16.88 -5.92
C HIS A 251 1.76 17.04 -6.65
N PHE A 252 2.86 16.69 -6.01
CA PHE A 252 4.18 16.67 -6.64
C PHE A 252 4.23 15.69 -7.84
N GLN A 253 3.62 14.51 -7.71
CA GLN A 253 3.58 13.50 -8.76
C GLN A 253 2.85 13.99 -10.01
N ILE A 254 1.84 14.86 -9.88
CA ILE A 254 1.16 15.49 -11.02
C ILE A 254 2.16 16.36 -11.81
N VAL A 255 2.90 17.23 -11.10
CA VAL A 255 3.93 18.09 -11.73
C VAL A 255 5.04 17.24 -12.35
N PHE A 256 5.52 16.23 -11.62
CA PHE A 256 6.52 15.29 -12.11
C PHE A 256 6.02 14.58 -13.39
N GLY A 257 4.78 14.10 -13.39
CA GLY A 257 4.17 13.38 -14.51
C GLY A 257 4.05 14.23 -15.77
N VAL A 258 3.64 15.49 -15.66
CA VAL A 258 3.57 16.42 -16.80
C VAL A 258 4.95 16.66 -17.39
N CYS A 259 5.95 16.94 -16.55
CA CYS A 259 7.34 17.09 -17.00
C CYS A 259 7.87 15.80 -17.64
N PHE A 260 7.61 14.64 -17.01
CA PHE A 260 8.03 13.33 -17.50
C PHE A 260 7.46 13.04 -18.89
N ILE A 261 6.15 13.20 -19.08
CA ILE A 261 5.50 12.97 -20.38
C ILE A 261 6.05 13.92 -21.46
N ASN A 262 6.38 15.16 -21.12
CA ASN A 262 7.02 16.10 -22.04
C ASN A 262 8.40 15.59 -22.50
N PHE A 263 9.21 15.04 -21.60
CA PHE A 263 10.50 14.44 -21.98
C PHE A 263 10.34 13.14 -22.77
N VAL A 264 9.37 12.29 -22.42
CA VAL A 264 9.06 11.05 -23.17
C VAL A 264 8.66 11.38 -24.61
N THR A 265 7.72 12.30 -24.78
CA THR A 265 7.26 12.73 -26.10
C THR A 265 8.35 13.45 -26.88
N GLY A 266 9.14 14.33 -26.22
CA GLY A 266 10.29 14.98 -26.82
C GLY A 266 11.35 13.98 -27.31
N GLY A 267 11.65 12.95 -26.53
CA GLY A 267 12.59 11.90 -26.93
C GLY A 267 12.05 11.01 -28.05
N HIS A 268 10.76 10.67 -28.02
CA HIS A 268 10.09 9.97 -29.13
C HIS A 268 10.16 10.77 -30.44
N VAL A 269 9.90 12.08 -30.40
CA VAL A 269 9.95 12.94 -31.58
C VAL A 269 11.37 13.12 -32.11
N LEU A 270 12.37 13.28 -31.24
CA LEU A 270 13.76 13.49 -31.64
C LEU A 270 14.44 12.22 -32.15
N PHE A 271 14.25 11.09 -31.46
CA PHE A 271 15.02 9.87 -31.67
C PHE A 271 14.20 8.69 -32.20
N GLY A 272 12.87 8.76 -32.15
CA GLY A 272 11.99 7.66 -32.57
C GLY A 272 12.16 7.17 -34.01
N PRO A 273 12.50 8.02 -35.00
CA PRO A 273 12.74 7.55 -36.37
C PRO A 273 14.02 6.73 -36.55
N GLN A 274 15.01 6.89 -35.67
CA GLN A 274 16.35 6.31 -35.84
C GLN A 274 16.67 5.23 -34.81
N LEU A 275 16.06 5.29 -33.62
CA LEU A 275 16.31 4.37 -32.51
C LEU A 275 15.04 3.58 -32.18
N GLU A 276 15.14 2.25 -32.20
CA GLU A 276 14.01 1.36 -31.92
C GLU A 276 13.49 1.56 -30.48
N GLU A 277 14.38 1.87 -29.55
CA GLU A 277 14.04 2.09 -28.14
C GLU A 277 13.17 3.35 -27.95
N TRP A 278 13.16 4.25 -28.93
CA TRP A 278 12.33 5.46 -28.95
C TRP A 278 11.16 5.37 -29.94
N SER A 279 10.99 4.25 -30.64
CA SER A 279 10.04 4.10 -31.76
C SER A 279 8.57 4.20 -31.38
N THR A 280 8.19 3.83 -30.15
CA THR A 280 6.82 3.96 -29.66
C THR A 280 6.82 4.74 -28.35
N VAL A 281 5.71 5.43 -28.04
CA VAL A 281 5.59 6.21 -26.80
C VAL A 281 5.79 5.32 -25.55
N ALA A 282 5.35 4.05 -25.60
CA ALA A 282 5.55 3.10 -24.51
C ALA A 282 7.04 2.70 -24.35
N LYS A 283 7.75 2.42 -25.46
CA LYS A 283 9.19 2.15 -25.44
C LYS A 283 9.96 3.39 -24.97
N ALA A 284 9.61 4.58 -25.47
CA ALA A 284 10.18 5.87 -25.06
C ALA A 284 9.94 6.18 -23.57
N ALA A 285 8.79 5.80 -23.02
CA ALA A 285 8.53 5.94 -21.59
C ALA A 285 9.45 5.03 -20.77
N SER A 286 9.61 3.76 -21.20
CA SER A 286 10.51 2.81 -20.56
C SER A 286 11.97 3.28 -20.62
N THR A 287 12.44 3.76 -21.78
CA THR A 287 13.80 4.31 -21.92
C THR A 287 14.01 5.56 -21.09
N THR A 288 13.01 6.45 -21.00
CA THR A 288 13.10 7.65 -20.15
C THR A 288 13.20 7.28 -18.66
N VAL A 289 12.53 6.22 -18.21
CA VAL A 289 12.74 5.67 -16.85
C VAL A 289 14.15 5.09 -16.70
N GLN A 290 14.65 4.35 -17.68
CA GLN A 290 16.04 3.83 -17.65
C GLN A 290 17.07 4.97 -17.62
N MET A 291 16.81 6.07 -18.32
CA MET A 291 17.60 7.30 -18.27
C MET A 291 17.56 7.95 -16.89
N LEU A 292 16.40 7.98 -16.24
CA LEU A 292 16.24 8.49 -14.87
C LEU A 292 17.05 7.68 -13.85
N LEU A 293 17.16 6.36 -14.06
CA LEU A 293 17.98 5.44 -13.24
C LEU A 293 19.47 5.44 -13.62
N GLY A 294 19.84 6.08 -14.74
CA GLY A 294 21.22 6.17 -15.22
C GLY A 294 21.75 4.91 -15.90
N THR A 295 20.88 3.98 -16.33
CA THR A 295 21.30 2.69 -16.92
C THR A 295 21.35 2.70 -18.45
N PHE A 296 20.88 3.75 -19.10
CA PHE A 296 20.74 3.79 -20.55
C PHE A 296 22.02 4.25 -21.26
N ASP A 297 22.28 3.63 -22.41
CA ASP A 297 23.45 3.90 -23.26
C ASP A 297 23.26 5.18 -24.11
N PHE A 298 23.78 6.30 -23.59
CA PHE A 298 23.67 7.61 -24.25
C PHE A 298 24.45 7.70 -25.58
N ASP A 299 25.40 6.79 -25.83
CA ASP A 299 26.27 6.87 -27.01
C ASP A 299 25.44 6.79 -28.30
N ARG A 300 24.43 5.91 -28.34
CA ARG A 300 23.50 5.77 -29.47
C ARG A 300 22.71 7.04 -29.77
N MET A 301 22.32 7.78 -28.72
CA MET A 301 21.61 9.06 -28.90
C MET A 301 22.55 10.14 -29.45
N TYR A 302 23.80 10.16 -28.99
CA TYR A 302 24.79 11.11 -29.44
C TYR A 302 25.22 10.89 -30.89
N GLU A 303 25.37 9.64 -31.33
CA GLU A 303 25.69 9.29 -32.72
C GLU A 303 24.60 9.74 -33.71
N THR A 304 23.34 9.71 -33.27
CA THR A 304 22.17 10.07 -34.07
C THR A 304 22.07 11.59 -34.29
N LEU A 305 21.98 12.36 -33.20
CA LEU A 305 21.80 13.81 -33.21
C LEU A 305 22.59 14.45 -32.06
N PRO A 306 23.89 14.73 -32.22
CA PRO A 306 24.78 15.07 -31.11
C PRO A 306 24.36 16.34 -30.36
N TYR A 307 23.94 17.39 -31.08
CA TYR A 307 23.49 18.64 -30.44
C TYR A 307 22.16 18.47 -29.69
N SER A 308 21.15 17.89 -30.32
CA SER A 308 19.83 17.70 -29.70
C SER A 308 19.89 16.71 -28.55
N ALA A 309 20.68 15.65 -28.65
CA ALA A 309 20.91 14.68 -27.58
C ALA A 309 21.56 15.32 -26.35
N MET A 310 22.59 16.15 -26.55
CA MET A 310 23.24 16.86 -25.45
C MET A 310 22.31 17.86 -24.76
N VAL A 311 21.55 18.65 -25.53
CA VAL A 311 20.59 19.61 -24.95
C VAL A 311 19.47 18.90 -24.22
N TRP A 312 18.89 17.86 -24.83
CA TRP A 312 17.83 17.07 -24.22
C TRP A 312 18.30 16.42 -22.91
N LEU A 313 19.49 15.79 -22.92
CA LEU A 313 20.07 15.15 -21.73
C LEU A 313 20.34 16.17 -20.63
N PHE A 314 20.95 17.30 -20.96
CA PHE A 314 21.28 18.32 -19.97
C PHE A 314 20.02 18.89 -19.31
N LEU A 315 19.00 19.22 -20.11
CA LEU A 315 17.71 19.67 -19.59
C LEU A 315 17.05 18.59 -18.74
N PHE A 316 17.05 17.33 -19.19
CA PHE A 316 16.49 16.20 -18.45
C PHE A 316 17.18 16.00 -17.10
N LEU A 317 18.51 16.00 -17.05
CA LEU A 317 19.27 15.87 -15.81
C LEU A 317 19.01 17.03 -14.86
N LEU A 318 19.00 18.27 -15.37
CA LEU A 318 18.73 19.45 -14.56
C LEU A 318 17.33 19.43 -13.94
N THR A 319 16.31 19.13 -14.75
CA THR A 319 14.92 19.21 -14.28
C THR A 319 14.46 17.95 -13.55
N MET A 320 14.65 16.76 -14.12
CA MET A 320 14.09 15.52 -13.58
C MET A 320 14.92 14.98 -12.41
N VAL A 321 16.24 14.99 -12.54
CA VAL A 321 17.14 14.43 -11.51
C VAL A 321 17.46 15.48 -10.46
N PHE A 322 18.10 16.60 -10.83
CA PHE A 322 18.59 17.55 -9.83
C PHE A 322 17.49 18.37 -9.16
N LEU A 323 16.43 18.71 -9.87
CA LEU A 323 15.34 19.51 -9.30
C LEU A 323 14.25 18.60 -8.72
N LEU A 324 13.58 17.80 -9.55
CA LEU A 324 12.38 17.09 -9.11
C LEU A 324 12.68 15.95 -8.12
N MET A 325 13.67 15.07 -8.35
CA MET A 325 13.99 13.99 -7.38
C MET A 325 14.45 14.53 -6.01
N ASN A 326 15.18 15.63 -6.00
CA ASN A 326 15.62 16.25 -4.75
C ASN A 326 14.47 16.90 -3.99
N ILE A 327 13.48 17.48 -4.68
CA ILE A 327 12.25 17.99 -4.03
C ILE A 327 11.45 16.86 -3.39
N LEU A 328 11.28 15.71 -4.08
CA LEU A 328 10.61 14.54 -3.50
C LEU A 328 11.28 14.09 -2.21
N THR A 329 12.61 14.00 -2.23
CA THR A 329 13.42 13.62 -1.06
C THR A 329 13.27 14.64 0.07
N ALA A 330 13.26 15.94 -0.24
CA ALA A 330 13.09 17.01 0.74
C ALA A 330 11.72 16.94 1.44
N ILE A 331 10.64 16.69 0.70
CA ILE A 331 9.27 16.56 1.25
C ILE A 331 9.21 15.39 2.25
N LEU A 332 9.80 14.25 1.90
CA LEU A 332 9.83 13.06 2.76
C LEU A 332 10.63 13.32 4.05
N ILE A 333 11.79 13.97 3.94
CA ILE A 333 12.64 14.31 5.10
C ILE A 333 11.92 15.30 6.03
N ASP A 334 11.26 16.32 5.50
CA ASP A 334 10.51 17.30 6.31
C ASP A 334 9.40 16.63 7.13
N ARG A 335 8.61 15.74 6.51
CA ARG A 335 7.54 15.02 7.20
C ARG A 335 8.06 14.01 8.22
N PHE A 336 9.12 13.29 7.89
CA PHE A 336 9.78 12.38 8.83
C PHE A 336 10.35 13.13 10.04
N THR A 337 11.06 14.24 9.82
CA THR A 337 11.63 15.04 10.91
C THR A 337 10.56 15.70 11.76
N THR A 338 9.46 16.17 11.16
CA THR A 338 8.29 16.70 11.88
C THR A 338 7.65 15.65 12.79
N LEU A 339 7.46 14.42 12.30
CA LEU A 339 6.91 13.35 13.14
C LEU A 339 7.87 12.90 14.24
N ARG A 340 9.16 12.77 13.95
CA ARG A 340 10.19 12.48 14.97
C ARG A 340 10.23 13.55 16.06
N ASN A 341 9.97 14.80 15.67
CA ASN A 341 9.90 15.95 16.56
C ASN A 341 8.66 15.95 17.47
N ILE A 342 7.56 15.36 17.01
CA ILE A 342 6.28 15.22 17.73
C ILE A 342 6.31 13.99 18.65
N LEU A 343 6.92 12.89 18.21
CA LEU A 343 6.85 11.60 18.90
C LEU A 343 8.08 11.33 19.77
N GLY A 344 9.15 12.13 19.64
CA GLY A 344 10.41 11.91 20.32
C GLY A 344 11.23 10.76 19.69
N PRO A 345 12.33 10.33 20.33
CA PRO A 345 13.06 9.17 19.85
C PRO A 345 12.21 7.92 19.96
N THR A 346 12.21 7.14 18.89
CA THR A 346 11.69 5.77 18.87
C THR A 346 12.82 4.81 19.19
N ASP A 347 12.51 3.73 19.91
CA ASP A 347 13.48 2.69 20.22
C ASP A 347 13.92 1.90 18.96
N SER A 348 15.00 1.15 19.09
CA SER A 348 15.57 0.37 17.98
C SER A 348 14.86 -0.97 17.84
N ILE A 349 14.83 -1.50 16.61
CA ILE A 349 14.05 -2.71 16.29
C ILE A 349 14.46 -3.91 17.14
N TRP A 350 15.77 -4.08 17.32
CA TRP A 350 16.35 -5.15 18.13
C TRP A 350 15.96 -5.08 19.59
N ARG A 351 15.74 -3.86 20.12
CA ARG A 351 15.33 -3.66 21.49
C ARG A 351 13.85 -3.98 21.67
N ASP A 352 12.99 -3.47 20.80
CA ASP A 352 11.56 -3.82 20.81
C ASP A 352 11.36 -5.35 20.70
N MET A 353 12.17 -6.02 19.88
CA MET A 353 12.14 -7.48 19.75
C MET A 353 12.59 -8.18 21.02
N LYS A 354 13.62 -7.65 21.70
CA LYS A 354 14.09 -8.18 23.00
C LYS A 354 13.03 -7.98 24.09
N ASP A 355 12.42 -6.80 24.14
CA ASP A 355 11.38 -6.45 25.12
C ASP A 355 10.13 -7.32 24.87
N GLY A 356 9.74 -7.53 23.60
CA GLY A 356 8.66 -8.45 23.23
C GLY A 356 8.97 -9.92 23.54
N PHE A 357 10.24 -10.36 23.40
CA PHE A 357 10.63 -11.71 23.82
C PHE A 357 10.67 -11.86 25.35
N ARG A 358 11.09 -10.81 26.07
CA ARG A 358 11.02 -10.75 27.54
C ARG A 358 9.58 -10.87 28.02
N ASP A 359 8.66 -10.09 27.43
CA ASP A 359 7.22 -10.16 27.71
C ASP A 359 6.65 -11.55 27.35
N PHE A 360 7.03 -12.13 26.20
CA PHE A 360 6.61 -13.49 25.85
C PHE A 360 7.07 -14.54 26.88
N MET A 361 8.32 -14.46 27.33
CA MET A 361 8.85 -15.34 28.37
C MET A 361 8.13 -15.12 29.71
N TRP A 362 7.85 -13.88 30.07
CA TRP A 362 7.08 -13.55 31.27
C TRP A 362 5.64 -14.08 31.20
N ARG A 363 4.96 -13.97 30.04
CA ARG A 363 3.63 -14.57 29.84
C ARG A 363 3.64 -16.09 29.99
N CYS A 364 4.71 -16.75 29.51
CA CYS A 364 4.89 -18.18 29.74
C CYS A 364 5.04 -18.48 31.24
N GLU A 365 5.81 -17.68 31.97
CA GLU A 365 5.99 -17.82 33.42
C GLU A 365 4.69 -17.56 34.20
N TRP A 366 3.96 -16.49 33.86
CA TRP A 366 2.65 -16.17 34.42
C TRP A 366 1.65 -17.32 34.22
N ARG A 367 1.61 -17.93 33.02
CA ARG A 367 0.76 -19.12 32.77
C ARG A 367 1.14 -20.29 33.67
N VAL A 368 2.43 -20.52 33.89
CA VAL A 368 2.92 -21.58 34.79
C VAL A 368 2.52 -21.31 36.24
N GLU A 369 2.56 -20.05 36.70
CA GLU A 369 2.15 -19.68 38.06
C GLU A 369 0.63 -19.82 38.24
N GLN A 370 -0.18 -19.41 37.26
CA GLN A 370 -1.64 -19.61 37.28
C GLN A 370 -2.02 -21.11 37.29
N PHE A 371 -1.23 -21.96 36.61
CA PHE A 371 -1.35 -23.41 36.72
C PHE A 371 -1.01 -23.94 38.12
N ARG A 372 -0.05 -23.32 38.82
CA ARG A 372 0.32 -23.68 40.19
C ARG A 372 -0.74 -23.25 41.21
N ASP A 373 -1.37 -22.10 40.99
CA ASP A 373 -2.41 -21.54 41.87
C ASP A 373 -3.80 -22.15 41.66
N GLY A 374 -3.97 -23.03 40.66
CA GLY A 374 -5.20 -23.78 40.42
C GLY A 374 -6.30 -23.00 39.70
N ALA A 375 -5.99 -21.82 39.16
CA ALA A 375 -6.90 -20.96 38.41
C ALA A 375 -6.91 -21.34 36.90
N TYR A 376 -7.39 -22.54 36.58
CA TYR A 376 -7.30 -23.10 35.22
C TYR A 376 -8.09 -22.34 34.14
N THR A 377 -9.09 -21.54 34.52
CA THR A 377 -9.89 -20.74 33.58
C THR A 377 -9.11 -19.54 33.03
N ASP A 378 -8.19 -19.01 33.82
CA ASP A 378 -7.52 -17.73 33.53
C ASP A 378 -6.20 -17.96 32.77
N VAL A 379 -5.69 -19.19 32.75
CA VAL A 379 -4.49 -19.58 32.00
C VAL A 379 -4.60 -19.30 30.48
N PHE A 380 -5.81 -19.46 29.92
CA PHE A 380 -6.05 -19.22 28.49
C PHE A 380 -6.46 -17.78 28.19
N SER A 381 -6.68 -16.94 29.22
CA SER A 381 -7.00 -15.54 29.04
C SER A 381 -5.73 -14.71 28.80
N ASN A 382 -5.90 -13.49 28.29
CA ASN A 382 -4.80 -12.55 28.12
C ASN A 382 -4.64 -11.77 29.43
N PRO A 383 -3.45 -11.74 30.07
CA PRO A 383 -3.22 -11.03 31.33
C PRO A 383 -3.50 -9.51 31.26
N TYR A 384 -3.58 -8.96 30.05
CA TYR A 384 -3.82 -7.53 29.81
C TYR A 384 -5.23 -7.20 29.27
N ALA A 385 -6.14 -8.17 29.17
CA ALA A 385 -7.40 -8.02 28.41
C ALA A 385 -8.26 -6.82 28.85
N ASP A 386 -8.41 -6.59 30.15
CA ASP A 386 -9.28 -5.52 30.70
C ASP A 386 -8.47 -4.26 31.09
N MET A 387 -7.15 -4.32 30.96
CA MET A 387 -6.26 -3.29 31.46
C MET A 387 -6.32 -2.01 30.61
N ILE A 388 -6.30 -2.15 29.28
CA ILE A 388 -6.26 -0.99 28.38
C ILE A 388 -7.56 -0.19 28.51
N GLU A 389 -8.70 -0.88 28.54
CA GLU A 389 -10.02 -0.26 28.72
C GLU A 389 -10.15 0.39 30.09
N GLY A 390 -9.75 -0.31 31.16
CA GLY A 390 -9.79 0.23 32.52
C GLY A 390 -8.83 1.41 32.76
N MET A 391 -7.65 1.41 32.12
CA MET A 391 -6.75 2.56 32.12
C MET A 391 -7.32 3.74 31.33
N ALA A 392 -7.94 3.48 30.17
CA ALA A 392 -8.55 4.51 29.33
C ALA A 392 -9.74 5.19 30.02
N GLU A 393 -10.61 4.40 30.68
CA GLU A 393 -11.74 4.90 31.46
C GLU A 393 -11.25 5.80 32.60
N LYS A 394 -10.24 5.34 33.35
CA LYS A 394 -9.70 6.08 34.49
C LYS A 394 -9.01 7.38 34.07
N ALA A 395 -8.32 7.35 32.94
CA ALA A 395 -7.66 8.53 32.37
C ALA A 395 -8.64 9.50 31.67
N LYS A 396 -9.96 9.18 31.62
CA LYS A 396 -11.01 9.99 30.97
C LYS A 396 -10.62 10.42 29.55
N ILE A 397 -10.06 9.48 28.80
CA ILE A 397 -9.53 9.74 27.47
C ILE A 397 -10.68 10.06 26.50
N SER A 398 -10.50 11.09 25.66
CA SER A 398 -11.47 11.43 24.60
C SER A 398 -11.63 10.27 23.61
N GLU A 399 -12.85 10.05 23.12
CA GLU A 399 -13.19 8.97 22.16
C GLU A 399 -12.27 8.95 20.92
N ASP A 400 -11.83 10.13 20.46
CA ASP A 400 -10.87 10.26 19.34
C ASP A 400 -9.50 9.65 19.66
N MET A 401 -9.00 9.82 20.89
CA MET A 401 -7.71 9.27 21.31
C MET A 401 -7.75 7.76 21.46
N ASP A 402 -8.88 7.21 21.93
CA ASP A 402 -9.08 5.78 22.03
C ASP A 402 -9.15 5.11 20.64
N GLN A 403 -9.84 5.74 19.68
CA GLN A 403 -9.82 5.27 18.29
C GLN A 403 -8.41 5.29 17.68
N MET A 404 -7.61 6.32 17.95
CA MET A 404 -6.23 6.41 17.45
C MET A 404 -5.29 5.40 18.10
N SER A 405 -5.50 5.08 19.38
CA SER A 405 -4.70 4.09 20.11
C SER A 405 -4.94 2.67 19.60
N GLN A 406 -6.19 2.32 19.33
CA GLN A 406 -6.55 1.00 18.81
C GLN A 406 -5.99 0.75 17.41
N ARG A 407 -5.73 1.83 16.64
CA ARG A 407 -5.14 1.74 15.30
C ARG A 407 -3.62 1.60 15.31
N SER A 408 -2.92 2.09 16.34
CA SER A 408 -1.46 2.07 16.35
C SER A 408 -0.84 2.24 17.73
N VAL A 409 0.35 1.67 17.91
CA VAL A 409 1.13 1.76 19.16
C VAL A 409 1.51 3.21 19.51
N LEU A 410 1.75 4.06 18.51
CA LEU A 410 2.01 5.49 18.73
C LEU A 410 0.74 6.33 18.83
N GLY A 411 -0.45 5.74 18.72
CA GLY A 411 -1.73 6.43 18.69
C GLY A 411 -1.92 7.35 19.88
N PHE A 412 -1.71 6.84 21.10
CA PHE A 412 -1.81 7.65 22.32
C PHE A 412 -0.83 8.82 22.35
N ARG A 413 0.43 8.61 21.94
CA ARG A 413 1.45 9.67 21.93
C ARG A 413 1.14 10.73 20.88
N LEU A 414 0.69 10.31 19.71
CA LEU A 414 0.32 11.20 18.61
C LEU A 414 -0.92 12.01 18.96
N ALA A 415 -1.97 11.36 19.47
CA ALA A 415 -3.22 12.00 19.84
C ALA A 415 -3.02 13.00 20.98
N ARG A 416 -2.25 12.63 22.00
CA ARG A 416 -1.86 13.54 23.09
C ARG A 416 -1.07 14.74 22.56
N SER A 417 -0.07 14.50 21.71
CA SER A 417 0.69 15.61 21.12
C SER A 417 -0.16 16.53 20.25
N GLN A 418 -1.13 15.99 19.50
CA GLN A 418 -2.08 16.82 18.74
C GLN A 418 -2.97 17.66 19.65
N GLN A 419 -3.45 17.11 20.77
CA GLN A 419 -4.19 17.86 21.77
C GLN A 419 -3.33 18.94 22.44
N ASP A 420 -2.07 18.63 22.75
CA ASP A 420 -1.11 19.59 23.31
C ASP A 420 -0.81 20.74 22.34
N VAL A 421 -0.72 20.47 21.04
CA VAL A 421 -0.53 21.51 20.02
C VAL A 421 -1.80 22.35 19.84
N ARG A 422 -2.99 21.77 20.02
CA ARG A 422 -4.26 22.49 19.95
C ARG A 422 -4.53 23.33 21.20
N SER A 423 -4.05 22.91 22.38
CA SER A 423 -4.21 23.66 23.63
C SER A 423 -3.21 24.81 23.72
N LEU A 424 -3.74 26.04 23.71
CA LEU A 424 -2.93 27.26 23.77
C LEU A 424 -2.27 27.42 25.16
N HIS A 425 -2.94 26.94 26.21
CA HIS A 425 -2.51 27.06 27.60
C HIS A 425 -1.85 25.79 28.15
N GLY A 426 -1.97 24.66 27.44
CA GLY A 426 -1.65 23.32 27.96
C GLY A 426 -2.88 22.68 28.60
N LEU A 427 -2.95 21.35 28.55
CA LEU A 427 -4.13 20.58 28.97
C LEU A 427 -4.52 20.82 30.45
N ALA A 428 -3.56 21.00 31.37
CA ALA A 428 -3.84 21.39 32.76
C ALA A 428 -4.49 22.78 32.91
N ALA A 429 -4.08 23.78 32.12
CA ALA A 429 -4.44 25.17 32.38
C ALA A 429 -5.78 25.60 31.76
N ASP A 430 -6.31 24.86 30.78
CA ASP A 430 -7.61 25.14 30.16
C ASP A 430 -8.79 24.58 30.99
N ASN A 431 -8.56 23.63 31.90
CA ASN A 431 -9.62 22.98 32.70
C ASN A 431 -9.81 23.58 34.11
N ASP A 432 -9.12 24.67 34.47
CA ASP A 432 -9.06 25.23 35.84
C ASP A 432 -8.60 24.21 36.94
N GLU A 433 -8.13 23.03 36.54
CA GLU A 433 -7.60 21.99 37.42
C GLU A 433 -6.08 22.17 37.59
N LYS A 434 -5.55 21.97 38.80
CA LYS A 434 -4.11 22.06 39.09
C LYS A 434 -3.29 20.90 38.50
N GLU A 435 -3.94 19.90 37.93
CA GLU A 435 -3.33 18.66 37.44
C GLU A 435 -3.72 18.45 35.96
N ASP A 436 -2.77 17.99 35.14
CA ASP A 436 -3.04 17.64 33.74
C ASP A 436 -4.11 16.52 33.70
N PRO A 437 -5.20 16.67 32.92
CA PRO A 437 -6.18 15.61 32.74
C PRO A 437 -5.48 14.39 32.13
N GLY A 438 -5.30 13.34 32.95
CA GLY A 438 -4.63 12.09 32.57
C GLY A 438 -3.27 11.83 33.24
N LEU A 439 -2.77 12.72 34.10
CA LEU A 439 -1.53 12.49 34.88
C LEU A 439 -1.82 12.14 36.35
N THR A 440 -2.54 11.05 36.58
CA THR A 440 -2.74 10.50 37.93
C THR A 440 -1.61 9.55 38.32
N ALA A 441 -1.04 9.70 39.51
CA ALA A 441 -0.07 8.75 40.05
C ALA A 441 -0.71 7.36 40.22
N VAL A 442 -0.26 6.38 39.43
CA VAL A 442 -0.77 5.01 39.49
C VAL A 442 0.05 4.21 40.49
N THR A 443 -0.59 3.71 41.53
CA THR A 443 0.00 2.74 42.47
C THR A 443 -0.46 1.32 42.15
N SER A 444 0.27 0.30 42.61
CA SER A 444 -0.09 -1.12 42.40
C SER A 444 -1.50 -1.44 42.93
N LEU A 445 -1.92 -0.76 44.00
CA LEU A 445 -3.27 -0.89 44.56
C LEU A 445 -4.36 -0.40 43.59
N GLU A 446 -4.08 0.67 42.86
CA GLU A 446 -4.99 1.27 41.90
C GLU A 446 -5.13 0.43 40.62
N LEU A 447 -4.09 -0.30 40.22
CA LEU A 447 -4.16 -1.29 39.14
C LEU A 447 -4.95 -2.55 39.55
N ARG A 448 -4.81 -2.98 40.81
CA ARG A 448 -5.60 -4.09 41.35
C ARG A 448 -7.10 -3.78 41.38
N LYS A 449 -7.48 -2.52 41.62
CA LYS A 449 -8.89 -2.07 41.55
C LYS A 449 -9.48 -2.14 40.15
N ILE A 450 -8.63 -2.12 39.12
CA ILE A 450 -9.03 -2.25 37.70
C ILE A 450 -9.18 -3.75 37.32
N GLY A 451 -8.87 -4.68 38.24
CA GLY A 451 -9.00 -6.12 38.00
C GLY A 451 -7.68 -6.82 37.64
N CYS A 452 -6.53 -6.14 37.74
CA CYS A 452 -5.24 -6.79 37.53
C CYS A 452 -4.85 -7.72 38.68
N ASP A 453 -4.31 -8.88 38.31
CA ASP A 453 -3.55 -9.77 39.19
C ASP A 453 -2.41 -8.97 39.89
N PRO A 454 -2.23 -9.12 41.22
CA PRO A 454 -1.09 -8.60 41.96
C PRO A 454 0.26 -8.71 41.24
N PHE A 455 0.55 -9.85 40.62
CA PHE A 455 1.81 -10.14 39.94
C PHE A 455 1.96 -9.32 38.65
N THR A 456 0.89 -9.23 37.87
CA THR A 456 0.85 -8.41 36.64
C THR A 456 0.98 -6.93 36.95
N ALA A 457 0.33 -6.44 38.01
CA ALA A 457 0.39 -5.04 38.41
C ALA A 457 1.79 -4.58 38.83
N GLU A 458 2.57 -5.44 39.52
CA GLU A 458 3.96 -5.13 39.90
C GLU A 458 4.89 -5.13 38.70
N HIS A 459 4.79 -6.14 37.83
CA HIS A 459 5.59 -6.22 36.60
C HIS A 459 5.39 -4.98 35.70
N LEU A 460 4.14 -4.54 35.54
CA LEU A 460 3.82 -3.34 34.75
C LEU A 460 4.42 -2.06 35.32
N ILE A 461 4.40 -1.88 36.64
CA ILE A 461 4.98 -0.70 37.27
C ILE A 461 6.51 -0.67 37.06
N GLU A 462 7.17 -1.82 37.20
CA GLU A 462 8.61 -1.94 36.96
C GLU A 462 8.96 -1.61 35.50
N GLU A 463 8.22 -2.17 34.53
CA GLU A 463 8.39 -1.87 33.11
C GLU A 463 8.10 -0.39 32.80
N CYS A 464 7.04 0.18 33.38
CA CYS A 464 6.72 1.59 33.22
C CYS A 464 7.80 2.51 33.81
N ASP A 465 8.40 2.16 34.93
CA ASP A 465 9.47 2.94 35.56
C ASP A 465 10.76 2.85 34.73
N GLU A 466 11.12 1.66 34.22
CA GLU A 466 12.23 1.49 33.26
C GLU A 466 12.01 2.34 32.00
N MET A 467 10.78 2.35 31.46
CA MET A 467 10.42 3.13 30.27
C MET A 467 10.43 4.64 30.53
N THR A 468 9.95 5.08 31.70
CA THR A 468 9.87 6.50 32.07
C THR A 468 11.27 7.05 32.31
N THR A 469 12.10 6.37 33.09
CA THR A 469 13.50 6.75 33.32
C THR A 469 14.30 6.80 32.01
N ARG A 470 14.04 5.86 31.10
CA ARG A 470 14.67 5.82 29.77
C ARG A 470 14.24 6.99 28.88
N LYS A 471 12.96 7.36 28.87
CA LYS A 471 12.40 8.38 27.97
C LYS A 471 12.41 9.79 28.56
N ALA A 472 12.55 9.95 29.88
CA ALA A 472 12.61 11.22 30.62
C ALA A 472 13.54 12.29 30.01
N PRO A 473 14.83 12.02 29.71
CA PRO A 473 15.73 13.06 29.18
C PRO A 473 15.29 13.62 27.82
N TYR A 474 14.50 12.86 27.06
CA TYR A 474 13.98 13.29 25.77
C TYR A 474 12.66 14.06 25.89
N VAL A 475 11.82 13.71 26.87
CA VAL A 475 10.60 14.44 27.19
C VAL A 475 10.95 15.85 27.69
N ASP A 476 11.95 15.97 28.56
CA ASP A 476 12.45 17.27 29.03
C ASP A 476 13.02 18.12 27.90
N ALA A 477 13.75 17.51 26.95
CA ALA A 477 14.24 18.21 25.77
C ALA A 477 13.11 18.62 24.79
N MET A 478 12.00 17.89 24.78
CA MET A 478 10.83 18.15 23.94
C MET A 478 9.90 19.22 24.53
N MET A 479 9.67 19.19 25.85
CA MET A 479 8.91 20.22 26.58
C MET A 479 9.52 21.61 26.38
N ASN A 480 10.86 21.70 26.42
CA ASN A 480 11.64 22.92 26.20
C ASN A 480 11.49 23.60 24.80
N ARG A 481 10.50 23.22 23.98
CA ARG A 481 10.21 23.83 22.68
C ARG A 481 9.35 25.08 22.78
N LYS A 482 9.35 25.84 21.67
CA LYS A 482 8.61 27.09 21.40
C LYS A 482 7.20 27.19 21.99
N VAL A 483 6.45 26.09 22.11
CA VAL A 483 5.10 26.09 22.70
C VAL A 483 5.14 26.44 24.19
N GLU A 484 6.10 25.93 24.95
CA GLU A 484 6.26 26.27 26.37
C GLU A 484 6.77 27.70 26.56
N GLN A 485 7.62 28.19 25.64
CA GLN A 485 8.01 29.61 25.60
C GLN A 485 6.80 30.52 25.30
N VAL A 486 5.90 30.11 24.40
CA VAL A 486 4.66 30.83 24.12
C VAL A 486 3.71 30.76 25.31
N ARG A 487 3.57 29.60 25.96
CA ARG A 487 2.75 29.43 27.17
C ARG A 487 3.28 30.29 28.32
N SER A 488 4.59 30.34 28.54
CA SER A 488 5.19 31.18 29.57
C SER A 488 5.02 32.66 29.26
N MET A 489 5.13 33.08 28.00
CA MET A 489 4.83 34.44 27.56
C MET A 489 3.36 34.81 27.75
N ILE A 490 2.43 33.90 27.43
CA ILE A 490 0.98 34.10 27.65
C ILE A 490 0.66 34.18 29.15
N LYS A 491 1.31 33.34 29.98
CA LYS A 491 1.16 33.39 31.44
C LYS A 491 1.64 34.74 31.99
N LEU A 492 2.79 35.22 31.54
CA LEU A 492 3.30 36.55 31.88
C LEU A 492 2.35 37.66 31.44
N LEU A 493 1.80 37.58 30.23
CA LEU A 493 0.83 38.56 29.74
C LEU A 493 -0.45 38.59 30.59
N ARG A 494 -0.95 37.43 31.03
CA ARG A 494 -2.10 37.36 31.94
C ARG A 494 -1.78 37.95 33.30
N GLU A 495 -0.63 37.61 33.88
CA GLU A 495 -0.20 38.15 35.17
C GLU A 495 -0.05 39.68 35.09
N HIS A 496 0.48 40.21 34.00
CA HIS A 496 0.55 41.64 33.76
C HIS A 496 -0.83 42.27 33.57
N ARG A 497 -1.74 41.60 32.85
CA ARG A 497 -3.14 42.06 32.72
C ARG A 497 -3.83 42.12 34.08
N GLU A 498 -3.68 41.10 34.90
CA GLU A 498 -4.30 41.01 36.23
C GLU A 498 -3.76 42.11 37.16
N LYS A 499 -2.43 42.33 37.16
CA LYS A 499 -1.81 43.47 37.84
C LYS A 499 -2.38 44.80 37.34
N LEU A 500 -2.55 44.96 36.02
CA LEU A 500 -3.10 46.18 35.43
C LEU A 500 -4.55 46.41 35.86
N THR A 501 -5.39 45.38 35.86
CA THR A 501 -6.78 45.48 36.37
C THR A 501 -6.80 45.85 37.84
N ASN A 502 -5.98 45.21 38.69
CA ASN A 502 -5.90 45.56 40.11
C ASN A 502 -5.44 47.02 40.32
N PHE A 503 -4.51 47.51 39.48
CA PHE A 503 -4.12 48.92 39.50
C PHE A 503 -5.26 49.84 39.05
N CYS A 504 -5.99 49.50 38.00
CA CYS A 504 -7.16 50.26 37.55
C CYS A 504 -8.25 50.31 38.63
N ASP A 505 -8.57 49.17 39.25
CA ASP A 505 -9.56 49.07 40.33
C ASP A 505 -9.13 49.90 41.55
N SER A 506 -7.84 49.87 41.90
CA SER A 506 -7.30 50.70 42.99
C SER A 506 -7.37 52.19 42.68
N ILE A 507 -7.13 52.60 41.43
CA ILE A 507 -7.29 54.00 40.99
C ILE A 507 -8.76 54.40 41.04
N GLU A 508 -9.66 53.56 40.56
CA GLU A 508 -11.11 53.83 40.58
C GLU A 508 -11.62 53.97 42.02
N SER A 509 -11.19 53.09 42.93
CA SER A 509 -11.52 53.23 44.36
C SER A 509 -10.95 54.51 44.98
N GLY A 510 -9.73 54.90 44.61
CA GLY A 510 -9.11 56.13 45.10
C GLY A 510 -9.84 57.38 44.61
N VAL A 511 -10.26 57.40 43.34
CA VAL A 511 -11.05 58.50 42.76
C VAL A 511 -12.43 58.60 43.41
N GLN A 512 -13.09 57.47 43.68
CA GLN A 512 -14.36 57.47 44.41
C GLN A 512 -14.21 58.00 45.84
N GLU A 513 -13.12 57.65 46.53
CA GLU A 513 -12.82 58.15 47.87
C GLU A 513 -12.57 59.66 47.86
N GLU A 514 -11.73 60.18 46.95
CA GLU A 514 -11.51 61.62 46.79
C GLU A 514 -12.80 62.38 46.43
N GLN A 515 -13.63 61.83 45.54
CA GLN A 515 -14.92 62.43 45.17
C GLN A 515 -15.87 62.51 46.38
N SER A 516 -15.93 61.47 47.21
CA SER A 516 -16.73 61.48 48.44
C SER A 516 -16.23 62.49 49.47
N THR A 517 -14.91 62.64 49.58
CA THR A 517 -14.27 63.61 50.47
C THR A 517 -14.58 65.04 50.02
N MET A 518 -14.50 65.29 48.71
CA MET A 518 -14.82 66.59 48.12
C MET A 518 -16.31 66.95 48.31
N LEU A 519 -17.22 66.00 48.17
CA LEU A 519 -18.65 66.21 48.46
C LEU A 519 -18.88 66.59 49.93
N GLN A 520 -18.19 65.91 50.85
CA GLN A 520 -18.27 66.21 52.28
C GLN A 520 -17.70 67.60 52.60
N ASP A 521 -16.62 68.01 51.96
CA ASP A 521 -16.08 69.37 52.07
C ASP A 521 -17.04 70.42 51.52
N PHE A 522 -17.72 70.13 50.41
CA PHE A 522 -18.76 71.02 49.87
C PHE A 522 -19.97 71.15 50.81
N GLU A 523 -20.45 70.04 51.40
CA GLU A 523 -21.52 70.08 52.40
C GLU A 523 -21.11 70.90 53.64
N ASN A 524 -19.88 70.71 54.13
CA ASN A 524 -19.35 71.49 55.25
C ASN A 524 -19.27 72.99 54.91
N LEU A 525 -18.89 73.32 53.67
CA LEU A 525 -18.81 74.69 53.19
C LEU A 525 -20.21 75.32 52.99
N GLU A 526 -21.20 74.53 52.56
CA GLU A 526 -22.60 74.93 52.49
C GLU A 526 -23.18 75.21 53.88
N ILE A 527 -22.92 74.35 54.85
CA ILE A 527 -23.32 74.54 56.26
C ILE A 527 -22.68 75.83 56.81
N SER A 528 -21.39 76.04 56.57
CA SER A 528 -20.68 77.25 57.00
C SER A 528 -21.21 78.52 56.31
N LEU A 529 -21.57 78.45 55.03
CA LEU A 529 -22.24 79.55 54.32
C LEU A 529 -23.64 79.82 54.89
N HIS A 530 -24.41 78.79 55.22
CA HIS A 530 -25.71 78.97 55.86
C HIS A 530 -25.58 79.59 57.26
N ASP A 531 -24.62 79.17 58.06
CA ASP A 531 -24.36 79.76 59.38
C ASP A 531 -23.90 81.22 59.28
N THR A 532 -23.04 81.56 58.31
CA THR A 532 -22.59 82.94 58.10
C THR A 532 -23.70 83.85 57.55
N VAL A 533 -24.54 83.36 56.65
CA VAL A 533 -25.73 84.09 56.16
C VAL A 533 -26.77 84.26 57.28
N ALA A 534 -26.99 83.25 58.12
CA ALA A 534 -27.86 83.36 59.29
C ALA A 534 -27.32 84.36 60.32
N GLY A 535 -26.00 84.42 60.50
CA GLY A 535 -25.34 85.43 61.34
C GLY A 535 -25.45 86.85 60.78
N LEU A 536 -25.41 87.03 59.46
CA LEU A 536 -25.58 88.33 58.78
C LEU A 536 -27.05 88.82 58.76
N ALA A 537 -28.02 87.91 58.81
CA ALA A 537 -29.44 88.24 58.91
C ALA A 537 -29.90 88.56 60.35
N GLY A 538 -29.02 88.37 61.34
CA GLY A 538 -29.26 88.64 62.76
C GLY A 538 -28.77 90.00 63.28
N VAL A 539 -28.42 90.93 62.39
CA VAL A 539 -28.09 92.34 62.66
C VAL A 539 -29.05 93.22 61.88
#